data_AF-A0A662YR34-F1
#
_entry.id   AF-A0A662YR34-F1
#
_cell.length_a   1.000
_cell.length_b   1.000
_cell.length_c   1.000
_cell.angle_alpha   90.00
_cell.angle_beta   90.00
_cell.angle_gamma   90.00
#
_symmetry.space_group_name_H-M   'P 1'
#
loop_
_entity.id
_entity.type
_entity.pdbx_description
1 polymer ?
#
loop_
_entity_poly.entity_id
_entity_poly.type
_entity_poly.pdbx_seq_one_letter_code
_entity_poly.pdbx_strand_id
1 'polypeptide(L)'
;MGCFLILLAVFALNSYHVQGNDWLQNYENGIKEYFELYGAQDFPEKEYPQQFKHPPFVCPDMKPSPTVPTSVHYVKAADIKVVAALGDSLTTAIAANASNVLEVPFEYRQLSWSIGGYGTYEDVITLANIIKVFNPDVIGPAPKMTLNSKPALLNETGFNLAVTGANTYEFPDQTRHLIDTFKNFSGMNYNEDWKLLTILIGNNDLCDYCKNKMPRMLVNLVEILPLEGLRDLKKETLGCLLQRSFCSCLILPPDNSTELKELIEMNSVFQKKMEELIASGRYDKRDDFAVILQPYAKNAVPPRLPNRTYAIVVPEIADHLGRTDSRFEVIKM
;
A
#
# COMPACT_ATOMS: atom_id res chain seq x y z
N MET A 1 -8.98 -44.86 27.71
CA MET A 1 -10.19 -44.08 27.37
C MET A 1 -9.89 -42.56 27.29
N GLY A 2 -8.69 -42.15 26.84
CA GLY A 2 -8.26 -40.74 26.83
C GLY A 2 -7.69 -40.24 25.48
N CYS A 3 -7.57 -41.09 24.46
CA CYS A 3 -7.07 -40.68 23.13
C CYS A 3 -8.16 -40.32 22.12
N PHE A 4 -9.44 -40.51 22.45
CA PHE A 4 -10.55 -40.24 21.53
C PHE A 4 -11.17 -38.84 21.68
N LEU A 5 -10.79 -38.08 22.71
CA LEU A 5 -11.33 -36.73 22.97
C LEU A 5 -10.47 -35.59 22.39
N ILE A 6 -9.26 -35.86 21.90
CA ILE A 6 -8.40 -34.84 21.28
C ILE A 6 -8.72 -34.67 19.78
N LEU A 7 -9.33 -35.68 19.15
CA LEU A 7 -9.70 -35.66 17.72
C LEU A 7 -10.96 -34.83 17.40
N LEU A 8 -11.73 -34.39 18.41
CA LEU A 8 -12.94 -33.58 18.20
C LEU A 8 -12.74 -32.08 18.46
N ALA A 9 -11.61 -31.66 19.04
CA ALA A 9 -11.31 -30.23 19.25
C ALA A 9 -10.66 -29.57 18.02
N VAL A 10 -10.25 -30.35 17.01
CA VAL A 10 -9.67 -29.84 15.75
C VAL A 10 -10.75 -29.60 14.68
N PHE A 11 -12.01 -29.99 14.92
CA PHE A 11 -13.08 -29.89 13.93
C PHE A 11 -14.10 -28.74 14.11
N ALA A 12 -13.83 -27.77 14.99
CA ALA A 12 -14.74 -26.66 15.27
C ALA A 12 -14.18 -25.25 14.94
N LEU A 13 -13.21 -25.16 14.04
CA LEU A 13 -12.86 -23.91 13.35
C LEU A 13 -12.76 -24.15 11.83
N ASN A 14 -13.74 -24.88 11.28
CA ASN A 14 -14.02 -24.77 9.85
C ASN A 14 -14.87 -23.51 9.65
N SER A 15 -14.20 -22.41 9.36
CA SER A 15 -14.80 -21.23 8.77
C SER A 15 -13.93 -20.85 7.58
N TYR A 16 -14.31 -21.39 6.42
CA TYR A 16 -13.93 -20.93 5.09
C TYR A 16 -12.42 -20.88 4.77
N HIS A 17 -11.79 -22.05 4.63
CA HIS A 17 -10.68 -22.14 3.69
C HIS A 17 -11.25 -22.05 2.26
N VAL A 18 -11.12 -20.89 1.64
CA VAL A 18 -11.16 -20.81 0.18
C VAL A 18 -9.92 -21.55 -0.32
N GLN A 19 -10.11 -22.71 -0.95
CA GLN A 19 -9.07 -23.36 -1.76
C GLN A 19 -8.60 -22.33 -2.80
N GLY A 20 -7.36 -21.85 -2.69
CA GLY A 20 -6.78 -21.01 -3.74
C GLY A 20 -5.71 -19.99 -3.35
N ASN A 21 -5.44 -19.71 -2.06
CA ASN A 21 -4.42 -18.73 -1.68
C ASN A 21 -3.32 -19.33 -0.80
N ASP A 22 -2.33 -19.96 -1.44
CA ASP A 22 -1.07 -20.37 -0.80
C ASP A 22 -0.18 -19.16 -0.44
N TRP A 23 -0.67 -17.91 -0.55
CA TRP A 23 0.09 -16.69 -0.30
C TRP A 23 0.76 -16.69 1.09
N LEU A 24 0.01 -17.00 2.15
CA LEU A 24 0.55 -17.03 3.51
C LEU A 24 1.61 -18.14 3.67
N GLN A 25 1.40 -19.28 3.03
CA GLN A 25 2.37 -20.37 3.05
C GLN A 25 3.65 -20.01 2.29
N ASN A 26 3.52 -19.40 1.11
CA ASN A 26 4.63 -18.84 0.36
C ASN A 26 5.34 -17.75 1.16
N TYR A 27 4.60 -17.07 2.05
CA TYR A 27 5.12 -16.03 2.94
C TYR A 27 6.02 -16.55 4.02
N GLU A 28 5.50 -17.51 4.76
CA GLU A 28 6.26 -18.19 5.78
C GLU A 28 7.46 -18.94 5.17
N ASN A 29 7.31 -19.55 3.99
CA ASN A 29 8.39 -20.25 3.32
C ASN A 29 9.50 -19.28 2.86
N GLY A 30 9.14 -18.12 2.29
CA GLY A 30 10.11 -17.10 1.90
C GLY A 30 10.89 -16.56 3.10
N ILE A 31 10.21 -16.32 4.24
CA ILE A 31 10.88 -15.90 5.49
C ILE A 31 11.81 -16.99 6.02
N LYS A 32 11.40 -18.27 5.98
CA LYS A 32 12.24 -19.39 6.42
C LYS A 32 13.51 -19.51 5.58
N GLU A 33 13.39 -19.48 4.25
CA GLU A 33 14.53 -19.52 3.32
C GLU A 33 15.48 -18.34 3.59
N TYR A 34 14.94 -17.15 3.87
CA TYR A 34 15.73 -15.98 4.23
C TYR A 34 16.47 -16.15 5.55
N PHE A 35 15.79 -16.62 6.60
CA PHE A 35 16.41 -16.85 7.91
C PHE A 35 17.53 -17.90 7.82
N GLU A 36 17.37 -18.93 6.98
CA GLU A 36 18.43 -19.91 6.72
C GLU A 36 19.67 -19.31 6.05
N LEU A 37 19.49 -18.33 5.16
CA LEU A 37 20.60 -17.69 4.43
C LEU A 37 21.35 -16.64 5.25
N TYR A 38 20.65 -15.82 6.04
CA TYR A 38 21.22 -14.63 6.68
C TYR A 38 21.08 -14.59 8.21
N GLY A 39 20.35 -15.54 8.80
CA GLY A 39 20.07 -15.56 10.23
C GLY A 39 19.38 -14.28 10.73
N ALA A 40 19.65 -13.89 11.97
CA ALA A 40 19.17 -12.65 12.58
C ALA A 40 20.19 -11.51 12.44
N GLN A 41 20.88 -11.42 11.31
CA GLN A 41 21.84 -10.33 11.06
C GLN A 41 21.11 -8.99 10.87
N ASP A 42 21.61 -7.95 11.54
CA ASP A 42 21.10 -6.58 11.42
C ASP A 42 21.77 -5.81 10.27
N PHE A 43 20.95 -5.00 9.59
CA PHE A 43 21.32 -4.10 8.50
C PHE A 43 20.80 -2.69 8.82
N PRO A 44 21.41 -1.97 9.78
CA PRO A 44 20.92 -0.69 10.27
C PRO A 44 20.89 0.40 9.19
N GLU A 45 21.66 0.26 8.11
CA GLU A 45 21.61 1.14 6.95
C GLU A 45 20.28 1.10 6.16
N LYS A 46 19.41 0.13 6.46
CA LYS A 46 18.05 0.02 5.88
C LYS A 46 16.98 0.69 6.73
N GLU A 47 17.31 1.11 7.95
CA GLU A 47 16.38 1.83 8.80
C GLU A 47 16.25 3.28 8.34
N TYR A 48 15.06 3.83 8.57
CA TYR A 48 14.76 5.23 8.33
C TYR A 48 15.68 6.12 9.17
N PRO A 49 16.43 7.06 8.55
CA PRO A 49 17.41 7.86 9.26
C PRO A 49 16.76 8.87 10.21
N GLN A 50 16.80 8.58 11.51
CA GLN A 50 16.14 9.41 12.55
C GLN A 50 16.61 10.87 12.65
N GLN A 51 17.76 11.21 12.07
CA GLN A 51 18.35 12.55 12.16
C GLN A 51 18.10 13.42 10.91
N PHE A 52 17.63 12.83 9.81
CA PHE A 52 17.33 13.60 8.61
C PHE A 52 16.00 14.33 8.78
N LYS A 53 15.94 15.58 8.32
CA LYS A 53 14.73 16.40 8.33
C LYS A 53 14.50 16.99 6.94
N HIS A 54 13.29 16.84 6.43
CA HIS A 54 12.90 17.47 5.16
C HIS A 54 12.82 18.99 5.32
N PRO A 55 13.16 19.77 4.28
CA PRO A 55 13.07 21.23 4.35
C PRO A 55 11.63 21.72 4.51
N PRO A 56 11.43 22.93 5.11
CA PRO A 56 10.15 23.60 5.29
C PRO A 56 9.22 23.53 4.07
N PHE A 57 8.06 22.87 4.21
CA PHE A 57 6.98 22.89 3.23
C PHE A 57 6.10 24.11 3.48
N VAL A 58 6.09 25.06 2.54
CA VAL A 58 5.33 26.31 2.65
C VAL A 58 4.46 26.53 1.41
N CYS A 59 3.16 26.69 1.64
CA CYS A 59 2.16 27.06 0.64
C CYS A 59 1.59 28.46 0.94
N PRO A 60 1.23 29.25 -0.09
CA PRO A 60 0.67 30.60 0.10
C PRO A 60 -0.66 30.63 0.86
N ASP A 61 -1.50 29.60 0.70
CA ASP A 61 -2.76 29.43 1.43
C ASP A 61 -2.77 28.07 2.12
N MET A 62 -2.81 28.09 3.45
CA MET A 62 -2.97 26.91 4.29
C MET A 62 -4.24 26.97 5.14
N LYS A 63 -5.09 27.98 4.96
CA LYS A 63 -6.24 28.19 5.83
C LYS A 63 -7.43 27.34 5.36
N PRO A 64 -8.27 26.85 6.29
CA PRO A 64 -9.53 26.23 5.93
C PRO A 64 -10.45 27.22 5.21
N SER A 65 -11.41 26.68 4.48
CA SER A 65 -12.51 27.45 3.91
C SER A 65 -13.34 28.10 5.03
N PRO A 66 -13.98 29.27 4.79
CA PRO A 66 -14.81 29.94 5.80
C PRO A 66 -15.97 29.08 6.32
N THR A 67 -16.44 28.14 5.51
CA THR A 67 -17.47 27.14 5.83
C THR A 67 -17.07 25.81 5.19
N VAL A 68 -17.55 24.69 5.73
CA VAL A 68 -17.37 23.37 5.11
C VAL A 68 -17.95 23.40 3.69
N PRO A 69 -17.13 23.22 2.64
CA PRO A 69 -17.61 23.30 1.28
C PRO A 69 -18.55 22.12 0.99
N THR A 70 -19.59 22.34 0.19
CA THR A 70 -20.53 21.27 -0.21
C THR A 70 -20.14 20.61 -1.53
N SER A 71 -19.20 21.22 -2.26
CA SER A 71 -18.70 20.70 -3.53
C SER A 71 -17.19 20.51 -3.49
N VAL A 72 -16.74 19.40 -4.08
CA VAL A 72 -15.33 18.99 -4.21
C VAL A 72 -14.48 20.04 -4.92
N HIS A 73 -15.08 20.85 -5.80
CA HIS A 73 -14.39 21.91 -6.54
C HIS A 73 -13.92 23.07 -5.65
N TYR A 74 -14.43 23.18 -4.41
CA TYR A 74 -14.04 24.21 -3.45
C TYR A 74 -13.29 23.66 -2.24
N VAL A 75 -13.05 22.35 -2.20
CA VAL A 75 -12.35 21.70 -1.09
C VAL A 75 -10.88 22.11 -1.09
N LYS A 76 -10.43 22.71 0.01
CA LYS A 76 -9.01 22.94 0.28
C LYS A 76 -8.43 21.77 1.06
N ALA A 77 -7.11 21.62 1.02
CA ALA A 77 -6.39 20.64 1.84
C ALA A 77 -6.72 20.79 3.34
N ALA A 78 -6.92 22.03 3.81
CA ALA A 78 -7.30 22.33 5.20
C ALA A 78 -8.75 21.94 5.56
N ASP A 79 -9.62 21.70 4.57
CA ASP A 79 -11.01 21.26 4.80
C ASP A 79 -11.12 19.74 4.98
N ILE A 80 -10.04 18.99 4.67
CA ILE A 80 -10.00 17.54 4.82
C ILE A 80 -9.95 17.21 6.30
N LYS A 81 -11.02 16.60 6.82
CA LYS A 81 -11.11 16.22 8.23
C LYS A 81 -10.60 14.81 8.49
N VAL A 82 -10.74 13.92 7.51
CA VAL A 82 -10.41 12.50 7.64
C VAL A 82 -9.52 12.04 6.50
N VAL A 83 -8.46 11.30 6.83
CA VAL A 83 -7.67 10.52 5.86
C VAL A 83 -7.87 9.03 6.14
N ALA A 84 -8.07 8.24 5.09
CA ALA A 84 -8.23 6.80 5.17
C ALA A 84 -7.50 6.11 4.02
N ALA A 85 -7.10 4.85 4.24
CA ALA A 85 -6.44 4.06 3.22
C ALA A 85 -6.96 2.63 3.21
N LEU A 86 -7.26 2.14 2.01
CA LEU A 86 -7.55 0.75 1.72
C LEU A 86 -6.50 0.21 0.77
N GLY A 87 -6.23 -1.10 0.82
CA GLY A 87 -5.19 -1.64 -0.04
C GLY A 87 -4.64 -2.99 0.38
N ASP A 88 -3.43 -3.25 -0.11
CA ASP A 88 -2.65 -4.43 0.20
C ASP A 88 -1.40 -4.11 1.08
N SER A 89 -0.40 -4.99 1.01
CA SER A 89 0.85 -4.90 1.75
C SER A 89 1.59 -3.58 1.53
N LEU A 90 1.49 -2.96 0.34
CA LEU A 90 2.10 -1.66 0.06
C LEU A 90 1.52 -0.57 0.96
N THR A 91 0.19 -0.62 1.15
CA THR A 91 -0.53 0.37 1.95
C THR A 91 -0.32 0.16 3.45
N THR A 92 -0.12 -1.09 3.89
CA THR A 92 0.26 -1.39 5.29
C THR A 92 1.71 -1.02 5.63
N ALA A 93 2.54 -0.75 4.61
CA ALA A 93 3.97 -0.54 4.73
C ALA A 93 4.68 -1.71 5.45
N ILE A 94 4.36 -2.94 5.03
CA ILE A 94 5.02 -4.14 5.56
C ILE A 94 6.53 -4.01 5.40
N ALA A 95 7.29 -4.30 6.45
CA ALA A 95 8.75 -4.28 6.50
C ALA A 95 9.43 -2.95 6.09
N ALA A 96 8.72 -1.82 6.03
CA ALA A 96 9.26 -0.55 5.52
C ALA A 96 10.45 0.01 6.33
N ASN A 97 10.58 -0.37 7.60
CA ASN A 97 11.70 0.00 8.46
C ASN A 97 12.29 -1.23 9.16
N ALA A 98 12.33 -2.36 8.44
CA ALA A 98 12.91 -3.60 8.94
C ALA A 98 14.44 -3.60 8.75
N SER A 99 15.20 -3.82 9.83
CA SER A 99 16.66 -3.97 9.74
C SER A 99 17.13 -5.41 9.68
N ASN A 100 16.28 -6.38 10.02
CA ASN A 100 16.58 -7.81 9.94
C ASN A 100 15.36 -8.64 9.47
N VAL A 101 15.57 -9.94 9.24
CA VAL A 101 14.51 -10.85 8.74
C VAL A 101 13.34 -11.00 9.70
N LEU A 102 13.59 -10.92 11.00
CA LEU A 102 12.56 -11.13 12.03
C LEU A 102 11.54 -10.00 12.02
N GLU A 103 11.90 -8.86 11.43
CA GLU A 103 11.05 -7.68 11.32
C GLU A 103 10.19 -7.65 10.05
N VAL A 104 10.39 -8.58 9.12
CA VAL A 104 9.60 -8.69 7.87
C VAL A 104 8.08 -8.82 8.10
N PRO A 105 7.59 -9.50 9.16
CA PRO A 105 6.17 -9.56 9.50
C PRO A 105 5.56 -8.27 10.04
N PHE A 106 6.35 -7.26 10.38
CA PHE A 106 5.82 -6.02 10.93
C PHE A 106 5.28 -5.11 9.84
N GLU A 107 4.12 -4.53 10.11
CA GLU A 107 3.46 -3.54 9.26
C GLU A 107 3.74 -2.16 9.85
N TYR A 108 4.66 -1.42 9.26
CA TYR A 108 5.05 -0.08 9.73
C TYR A 108 4.03 0.96 9.25
N ARG A 109 2.76 0.77 9.59
CA ARG A 109 1.64 1.59 9.10
C ARG A 109 1.86 3.09 9.33
N GLN A 110 2.55 3.45 10.41
CA GLN A 110 2.94 4.83 10.72
C GLN A 110 3.90 5.49 9.73
N LEU A 111 4.58 4.69 8.90
CA LEU A 111 5.48 5.11 7.83
C LEU A 111 4.84 4.96 6.43
N SER A 112 3.59 4.49 6.36
CA SER A 112 2.90 4.34 5.07
C SER A 112 2.80 5.66 4.33
N TRP A 113 3.24 5.70 3.08
CA TRP A 113 3.29 6.91 2.26
C TRP A 113 1.93 7.63 2.17
N SER A 114 0.82 6.90 2.21
CA SER A 114 -0.53 7.47 2.03
C SER A 114 -1.19 7.92 3.34
N ILE A 115 -0.84 7.31 4.48
CA ILE A 115 -1.60 7.50 5.73
C ILE A 115 -0.76 7.46 7.01
N GLY A 116 0.54 7.27 6.91
CA GLY A 116 1.44 7.18 8.05
C GLY A 116 1.43 8.46 8.89
N GLY A 117 1.32 8.31 10.21
CA GLY A 117 1.21 9.42 11.15
C GLY A 117 2.45 9.66 12.01
N TYR A 118 3.59 9.00 11.74
CA TYR A 118 4.81 9.19 12.52
C TYR A 118 5.32 10.62 12.40
N GLY A 119 5.55 11.27 13.55
CA GLY A 119 6.09 12.63 13.62
C GLY A 119 5.31 13.64 12.77
N THR A 120 6.07 14.44 12.04
CA THR A 120 5.61 15.48 11.12
C THR A 120 6.09 15.19 9.69
N TYR A 121 5.69 16.01 8.72
CA TYR A 121 6.19 15.84 7.34
C TYR A 121 7.72 16.03 7.25
N GLU A 122 8.32 16.77 8.20
CA GLU A 122 9.78 16.90 8.29
C GLU A 122 10.46 15.61 8.76
N ASP A 123 9.74 14.78 9.54
CA ASP A 123 10.23 13.48 9.99
C ASP A 123 10.07 12.42 8.92
N VAL A 124 8.88 12.32 8.33
CA VAL A 124 8.53 11.31 7.31
C VAL A 124 7.50 11.94 6.39
N ILE A 125 7.82 12.02 5.09
CA ILE A 125 6.86 12.49 4.09
C ILE A 125 5.79 11.43 3.88
N THR A 126 4.60 11.69 4.42
CA THR A 126 3.38 10.96 4.08
C THR A 126 2.31 11.95 3.67
N LEU A 127 1.35 11.51 2.86
CA LEU A 127 0.19 12.33 2.50
C LEU A 127 -0.56 12.80 3.75
N ALA A 128 -0.73 11.94 4.75
CA ALA A 128 -1.30 12.31 6.04
C ALA A 128 -0.51 13.42 6.75
N ASN A 129 0.82 13.33 6.80
CA ASN A 129 1.67 14.35 7.42
C ASN A 129 1.68 15.66 6.63
N ILE A 130 1.55 15.63 5.30
CA ILE A 130 1.34 16.83 4.49
C ILE A 130 -0.01 17.46 4.83
N ILE A 131 -1.09 16.67 4.90
CA ILE A 131 -2.42 17.20 5.29
C ILE A 131 -2.38 17.81 6.69
N LYS A 132 -1.63 17.23 7.65
CA LYS A 132 -1.44 17.82 8.99
C LYS A 132 -0.89 19.25 8.97
N VAL A 133 -0.12 19.62 7.94
CA VAL A 133 0.37 21.01 7.77
C VAL A 133 -0.79 21.98 7.56
N PHE A 134 -1.84 21.54 6.84
CA PHE A 134 -3.03 22.33 6.55
C PHE A 134 -4.11 22.20 7.63
N ASN A 135 -4.26 21.01 8.20
CA ASN A 135 -5.22 20.69 9.26
C ASN A 135 -4.56 19.80 10.33
N PRO A 136 -4.03 20.38 11.41
CA PRO A 136 -3.41 19.63 12.50
C PRO A 136 -4.35 18.64 13.20
N ASP A 137 -5.67 18.86 13.12
CA ASP A 137 -6.72 18.04 13.75
C ASP A 137 -7.27 16.95 12.82
N VAL A 138 -6.54 16.60 11.76
CA VAL A 138 -6.92 15.53 10.83
C VAL A 138 -6.96 14.17 11.55
N ILE A 139 -8.00 13.39 11.28
CA ILE A 139 -8.26 12.10 11.90
C ILE A 139 -7.91 10.98 10.93
N GLY A 140 -7.42 9.86 11.46
CA GLY A 140 -7.14 8.65 10.69
C GLY A 140 -5.68 8.31 10.41
N PRO A 141 -4.67 9.21 10.53
CA PRO A 141 -3.29 8.81 10.34
C PRO A 141 -2.91 7.63 11.24
N ALA A 142 -2.19 6.64 10.69
CA ALA A 142 -1.78 5.46 11.42
C ALA A 142 -0.69 5.82 12.44
N PRO A 143 -0.88 5.58 13.74
CA PRO A 143 0.03 6.09 14.76
C PRO A 143 1.23 5.18 15.03
N LYS A 144 1.12 3.87 14.74
CA LYS A 144 2.16 2.90 15.11
C LYS A 144 2.18 1.68 14.21
N MET A 145 3.17 0.84 14.48
CA MET A 145 3.40 -0.44 13.82
C MET A 145 2.40 -1.49 14.32
N THR A 146 1.98 -2.37 13.42
CA THR A 146 1.17 -3.56 13.73
C THR A 146 1.92 -4.83 13.31
N LEU A 147 1.36 -5.99 13.63
CA LEU A 147 1.92 -7.27 13.19
C LEU A 147 0.96 -7.93 12.21
N ASN A 148 1.48 -8.33 11.04
CA ASN A 148 0.71 -9.10 10.08
C ASN A 148 0.11 -10.36 10.72
N SER A 149 -1.09 -10.76 10.28
CA SER A 149 -1.83 -11.93 10.78
C SER A 149 -2.25 -11.87 12.25
N LYS A 150 -2.06 -10.73 12.94
CA LYS A 150 -2.68 -10.45 14.23
C LYS A 150 -3.78 -9.40 14.07
N PRO A 151 -4.97 -9.60 14.67
CA PRO A 151 -5.97 -8.54 14.73
C PRO A 151 -5.38 -7.29 15.38
N ALA A 152 -5.51 -6.15 14.71
CA ALA A 152 -5.10 -4.86 15.23
C ALA A 152 -6.35 -4.01 15.52
N LEU A 153 -6.31 -3.24 16.60
CA LEU A 153 -7.41 -2.34 16.95
C LEU A 153 -7.32 -1.05 16.13
N LEU A 154 -8.46 -0.36 16.01
CA LEU A 154 -8.56 0.91 15.25
C LEU A 154 -7.59 1.99 15.76
N ASN A 155 -7.31 2.03 17.06
CA ASN A 155 -6.33 2.97 17.64
C ASN A 155 -4.87 2.61 17.32
N GLU A 156 -4.62 1.43 16.75
CA GLU A 156 -3.30 0.98 16.31
C GLU A 156 -3.11 1.21 14.82
N THR A 157 -4.16 0.95 14.04
CA THR A 157 -4.15 1.10 12.57
C THR A 157 -4.46 2.51 12.11
N GLY A 158 -5.10 3.33 12.95
CA GLY A 158 -5.86 4.48 12.45
C GLY A 158 -6.90 4.02 11.42
N PHE A 159 -7.13 4.82 10.38
CA PHE A 159 -7.95 4.44 9.23
C PHE A 159 -7.14 3.83 8.08
N ASN A 160 -5.94 3.30 8.36
CA ASN A 160 -5.27 2.37 7.46
C ASN A 160 -5.90 0.99 7.62
N LEU A 161 -6.93 0.69 6.82
CA LEU A 161 -7.66 -0.59 6.86
C LEU A 161 -7.21 -1.54 5.75
N ALA A 162 -6.03 -1.29 5.16
CA ALA A 162 -5.41 -2.19 4.20
C ALA A 162 -5.03 -3.53 4.84
N VAL A 163 -5.06 -4.58 4.01
CA VAL A 163 -4.82 -5.96 4.41
C VAL A 163 -3.66 -6.52 3.59
N THR A 164 -2.56 -6.84 4.27
CA THR A 164 -1.39 -7.46 3.64
C THR A 164 -1.80 -8.73 2.88
N GLY A 165 -1.39 -8.83 1.61
CA GLY A 165 -1.67 -9.98 0.74
C GLY A 165 -3.02 -9.95 0.03
N ALA A 166 -3.86 -8.92 0.24
CA ALA A 166 -5.17 -8.85 -0.39
C ALA A 166 -5.10 -8.64 -1.91
N ASN A 167 -6.01 -9.30 -2.63
CA ASN A 167 -6.29 -9.12 -4.05
C ASN A 167 -7.53 -8.23 -4.26
N THR A 168 -7.75 -7.79 -5.50
CA THR A 168 -8.90 -6.93 -5.85
C THR A 168 -10.26 -7.49 -5.45
N TYR A 169 -10.44 -8.81 -5.44
CA TYR A 169 -11.72 -9.44 -5.11
C TYR A 169 -12.09 -9.33 -3.62
N GLU A 170 -11.12 -9.06 -2.73
CA GLU A 170 -11.33 -8.81 -1.28
C GLU A 170 -11.63 -7.34 -0.96
N PHE A 171 -11.42 -6.43 -1.92
CA PHE A 171 -11.64 -5.00 -1.75
C PHE A 171 -13.05 -4.61 -1.26
N PRO A 172 -14.16 -5.27 -1.69
CA PRO A 172 -15.49 -4.98 -1.17
C PRO A 172 -15.62 -5.13 0.35
N ASP A 173 -14.90 -6.07 0.97
CA ASP A 173 -14.96 -6.29 2.41
C ASP A 173 -14.22 -5.19 3.18
N GLN A 174 -13.05 -4.76 2.70
CA GLN A 174 -12.35 -3.59 3.22
C GLN A 174 -13.23 -2.32 3.14
N THR A 175 -13.96 -2.17 2.04
CA THR A 175 -14.86 -1.01 1.83
C THR A 175 -16.04 -1.02 2.80
N ARG A 176 -16.69 -2.17 3.01
CA ARG A 176 -17.79 -2.30 3.99
C ARG A 176 -17.28 -1.98 5.39
N HIS A 177 -16.12 -2.53 5.76
CA HIS A 177 -15.51 -2.28 7.05
C HIS A 177 -15.21 -0.79 7.28
N LEU A 178 -14.72 -0.07 6.25
CA LEU A 178 -14.51 1.37 6.32
C LEU A 178 -15.82 2.13 6.55
N ILE A 179 -16.87 1.82 5.79
CA ILE A 179 -18.17 2.48 5.91
C ILE A 179 -18.75 2.28 7.32
N ASP A 180 -18.72 1.05 7.82
CA ASP A 180 -19.22 0.73 9.16
C ASP A 180 -18.38 1.42 10.25
N THR A 181 -17.07 1.49 10.07
CA THR A 181 -16.16 2.23 10.97
C THR A 181 -16.53 3.71 10.99
N PHE A 182 -16.66 4.35 9.83
CA PHE A 182 -16.96 5.78 9.72
C PHE A 182 -18.33 6.14 10.30
N LYS A 183 -19.36 5.29 10.10
CA LYS A 183 -20.70 5.52 10.66
C LYS A 183 -20.74 5.44 12.18
N ASN A 184 -19.86 4.63 12.78
CA ASN A 184 -19.82 4.40 14.22
C ASN A 184 -18.75 5.24 14.94
N PHE A 185 -17.92 5.97 14.21
CA PHE A 185 -16.85 6.78 14.79
C PHE A 185 -17.38 8.14 15.25
N SER A 186 -17.40 8.37 16.57
CA SER A 186 -17.98 9.58 17.16
C SER A 186 -17.18 10.87 16.92
N GLY A 187 -15.93 10.77 16.45
CA GLY A 187 -15.04 11.91 16.24
C GLY A 187 -15.24 12.64 14.91
N MET A 188 -16.22 12.25 14.10
CA MET A 188 -16.49 12.86 12.80
C MET A 188 -18.00 12.95 12.49
N ASN A 189 -18.39 13.93 11.69
CA ASN A 189 -19.68 13.95 11.03
C ASN A 189 -19.61 13.12 9.74
N TYR A 190 -20.26 11.96 9.74
CA TYR A 190 -20.27 11.05 8.59
C TYR A 190 -20.75 11.71 7.29
N ASN A 191 -21.73 12.62 7.35
CA ASN A 191 -22.35 13.19 6.15
C ASN A 191 -21.65 14.46 5.66
N GLU A 192 -21.11 15.28 6.56
CA GLU A 192 -20.62 16.63 6.22
C GLU A 192 -19.10 16.72 6.12
N ASP A 193 -18.36 15.90 6.87
CA ASP A 193 -16.90 16.03 6.89
C ASP A 193 -16.27 15.48 5.60
N TRP A 194 -15.32 16.22 5.04
CA TRP A 194 -14.54 15.74 3.90
C TRP A 194 -13.58 14.62 4.31
N LYS A 195 -13.61 13.55 3.52
CA LYS A 195 -12.80 12.34 3.70
C LYS A 195 -11.92 12.16 2.46
N LEU A 196 -10.61 12.11 2.66
CA LEU A 196 -9.65 11.71 1.64
C LEU A 196 -9.38 10.20 1.78
N LEU A 197 -9.82 9.43 0.80
CA LEU A 197 -9.61 7.98 0.76
C LEU A 197 -8.58 7.63 -0.31
N THR A 198 -7.46 7.03 0.10
CA THR A 198 -6.46 6.45 -0.80
C THR A 198 -6.72 4.95 -0.97
N ILE A 199 -6.65 4.45 -2.20
CA ILE A 199 -6.80 3.02 -2.49
C ILE A 199 -5.56 2.57 -3.24
N LEU A 200 -4.82 1.56 -2.77
CA LEU A 200 -3.74 0.94 -3.53
C LEU A 200 -3.76 -0.57 -3.32
N ILE A 201 -4.26 -1.29 -4.32
CA ILE A 201 -4.36 -2.75 -4.38
C ILE A 201 -4.25 -3.17 -5.86
N GLY A 202 -4.06 -4.47 -6.13
CA GLY A 202 -3.98 -5.02 -7.49
C GLY A 202 -2.60 -5.60 -7.84
N ASN A 203 -1.57 -5.31 -7.05
CA ASN A 203 -0.24 -5.88 -7.28
C ASN A 203 -0.25 -7.40 -7.08
N ASN A 204 -0.98 -7.89 -6.08
CA ASN A 204 -1.15 -9.33 -5.86
C ASN A 204 -1.87 -10.01 -7.04
N ASP A 205 -2.89 -9.37 -7.63
CA ASP A 205 -3.61 -9.91 -8.80
C ASP A 205 -2.69 -10.14 -10.01
N LEU A 206 -1.73 -9.24 -10.24
CA LEU A 206 -0.70 -9.44 -11.26
C LEU A 206 0.32 -10.52 -10.86
N CYS A 207 0.71 -10.59 -9.59
CA CYS A 207 1.62 -11.62 -9.09
C CYS A 207 1.01 -13.04 -9.12
N ASP A 208 -0.32 -13.15 -9.07
CA ASP A 208 -1.05 -14.41 -9.12
C ASP A 208 -1.66 -14.72 -10.50
N TYR A 209 -1.50 -13.82 -11.49
CA TYR A 209 -2.09 -13.93 -12.82
C TYR A 209 -1.88 -15.29 -13.48
N CYS A 210 -0.68 -15.87 -13.34
CA CYS A 210 -0.32 -17.15 -13.96
C CYS A 210 -0.69 -18.39 -13.12
N LYS A 211 -1.09 -18.23 -11.84
CA LYS A 211 -1.35 -19.35 -10.93
C LYS A 211 -2.71 -19.99 -11.18
N ASN A 212 -3.66 -19.28 -11.79
CA ASN A 212 -4.90 -19.82 -12.33
C ASN A 212 -5.42 -18.91 -13.45
N LYS A 213 -5.58 -19.42 -14.69
CA LYS A 213 -6.21 -18.64 -15.79
C LYS A 213 -7.66 -18.31 -15.40
N MET A 214 -7.93 -17.10 -14.90
CA MET A 214 -9.28 -16.71 -14.46
C MET A 214 -10.18 -16.36 -15.66
N PRO A 215 -11.29 -17.10 -15.90
CA PRO A 215 -12.25 -16.73 -16.92
C PRO A 215 -13.25 -15.73 -16.34
N ARG A 216 -13.01 -14.43 -16.61
CA ARG A 216 -13.83 -13.23 -16.33
C ARG A 216 -13.46 -12.48 -15.04
N MET A 217 -13.22 -11.17 -15.17
CA MET A 217 -12.80 -10.25 -14.11
C MET A 217 -13.42 -8.86 -14.33
N LEU A 218 -13.87 -8.20 -13.26
CA LEU A 218 -14.29 -6.79 -13.21
C LEU A 218 -13.38 -6.07 -12.21
N VAL A 219 -12.77 -4.94 -12.59
CA VAL A 219 -11.69 -4.26 -11.85
C VAL A 219 -12.02 -2.78 -11.63
N ASN A 220 -11.67 -2.24 -10.45
CA ASN A 220 -11.80 -0.82 -10.07
C ASN A 220 -10.65 -0.41 -9.14
N LEU A 221 -9.65 0.40 -9.55
CA LEU A 221 -8.43 0.64 -8.77
C LEU A 221 -7.52 1.85 -9.12
N VAL A 222 -6.43 2.06 -8.36
CA VAL A 222 -5.32 3.01 -8.64
C VAL A 222 -4.24 2.35 -9.49
N GLU A 223 -3.48 3.16 -10.23
CA GLU A 223 -2.54 2.69 -11.24
C GLU A 223 -1.36 1.90 -10.63
N ILE A 224 -1.20 0.66 -11.09
CA ILE A 224 -0.16 -0.28 -10.63
C ILE A 224 1.20 0.12 -11.21
N LEU A 225 2.27 -0.02 -10.41
CA LEU A 225 3.66 0.14 -10.84
C LEU A 225 4.01 -0.82 -12.00
N PRO A 226 4.85 -0.42 -12.98
CA PRO A 226 5.43 -1.34 -13.95
C PRO A 226 6.20 -2.44 -13.24
N LEU A 227 5.66 -3.66 -13.26
CA LEU A 227 6.29 -4.78 -12.58
C LEU A 227 7.58 -5.23 -13.28
N GLU A 228 7.74 -4.95 -14.58
CA GLU A 228 8.94 -5.29 -15.36
C GLU A 228 10.22 -4.75 -14.71
N GLY A 229 10.20 -3.51 -14.23
CA GLY A 229 11.35 -2.88 -13.57
C GLY A 229 11.81 -3.61 -12.30
N LEU A 230 10.95 -4.43 -11.68
CA LEU A 230 11.35 -5.23 -10.53
C LEU A 230 12.25 -6.41 -10.93
N ARG A 231 12.23 -6.85 -12.20
CA ARG A 231 13.17 -7.88 -12.71
C ARG A 231 14.59 -7.36 -12.82
N ASP A 232 14.76 -6.04 -12.95
CA ASP A 232 16.05 -5.38 -13.05
C ASP A 232 16.82 -5.39 -11.73
N LEU A 233 16.17 -5.73 -10.62
CA LEU A 233 16.77 -6.08 -9.32
C LEU A 233 17.61 -7.38 -9.46
N LYS A 234 18.53 -7.44 -10.42
CA LYS A 234 19.44 -8.57 -10.64
C LYS A 234 20.55 -8.55 -9.61
N LYS A 235 20.38 -9.35 -8.56
CA LYS A 235 21.40 -10.09 -7.81
C LYS A 235 20.72 -10.98 -6.78
N GLU A 236 21.48 -11.87 -6.15
CA GLU A 236 21.13 -12.65 -4.94
C GLU A 236 20.83 -11.77 -3.70
N THR A 237 20.33 -10.55 -3.93
CA THR A 237 19.85 -9.64 -2.91
C THR A 237 18.57 -10.17 -2.30
N LEU A 238 18.44 -10.04 -0.99
CA LEU A 238 17.51 -10.89 -0.28
C LEU A 238 16.04 -10.48 -0.35
N GLY A 239 15.74 -9.26 -0.82
CA GLY A 239 14.40 -8.87 -1.28
C GLY A 239 13.95 -9.63 -2.54
N CYS A 240 14.88 -10.02 -3.43
CA CYS A 240 14.55 -10.73 -4.67
C CYS A 240 14.17 -12.19 -4.43
N LEU A 241 14.74 -12.83 -3.40
CA LEU A 241 14.37 -14.21 -3.02
C LEU A 241 12.94 -14.25 -2.47
N LEU A 242 12.58 -13.31 -1.59
CA LEU A 242 11.20 -13.15 -1.13
C LEU A 242 10.25 -12.85 -2.29
N GLN A 243 10.59 -11.88 -3.14
CA GLN A 243 9.78 -11.54 -4.30
C GLN A 243 9.57 -12.72 -5.25
N ARG A 244 10.56 -13.62 -5.40
CA ARG A 244 10.45 -14.84 -6.22
C ARG A 244 9.41 -15.82 -5.67
N SER A 245 9.23 -15.88 -4.35
CA SER A 245 8.21 -16.73 -3.71
C SER A 245 6.79 -16.21 -3.96
N PHE A 246 6.56 -14.90 -3.80
CA PHE A 246 5.23 -14.30 -3.94
C PHE A 246 4.82 -14.00 -5.38
N CYS A 247 5.74 -13.40 -6.14
CA CYS A 247 5.52 -12.91 -7.49
C CYS A 247 6.29 -13.78 -8.50
N SER A 248 6.17 -15.09 -8.35
CA SER A 248 6.82 -16.08 -9.21
C SER A 248 6.45 -15.91 -10.70
N CYS A 249 5.23 -15.45 -11.00
CA CYS A 249 4.77 -15.15 -12.36
C CYS A 249 5.59 -14.05 -13.05
N LEU A 250 6.20 -13.15 -12.29
CA LEU A 250 7.03 -12.06 -12.80
C LEU A 250 8.51 -12.46 -12.89
N ILE A 251 8.99 -13.19 -11.89
CA ILE A 251 10.43 -13.44 -11.69
C ILE A 251 10.91 -14.72 -12.39
N LEU A 252 10.09 -15.78 -12.43
CA LEU A 252 10.51 -17.08 -12.97
C LEU A 252 10.57 -17.15 -14.51
N PRO A 253 9.66 -16.52 -15.29
CA PRO A 253 9.70 -16.64 -16.74
C PRO A 253 11.00 -16.09 -17.34
N PRO A 254 11.65 -16.81 -18.28
CA PRO A 254 12.86 -16.33 -18.95
C PRO A 254 12.67 -14.99 -19.66
N ASP A 255 13.75 -14.24 -19.82
CA ASP A 255 13.74 -13.04 -20.67
C ASP A 255 13.22 -13.41 -22.08
N ASN A 256 12.36 -12.57 -22.67
CA ASN A 256 11.68 -12.76 -23.96
C ASN A 256 10.65 -13.89 -24.07
N SER A 257 10.29 -14.58 -22.97
CA SER A 257 9.26 -15.63 -23.01
C SER A 257 7.88 -15.07 -23.34
N THR A 258 6.99 -15.92 -23.87
CA THR A 258 5.60 -15.53 -24.18
C THR A 258 4.85 -15.17 -22.91
N GLU A 259 5.06 -15.92 -21.83
CA GLU A 259 4.43 -15.71 -20.53
C GLU A 259 4.80 -14.34 -19.94
N LEU A 260 6.07 -13.93 -20.06
CA LEU A 260 6.52 -12.62 -19.63
C LEU A 260 5.89 -11.49 -20.45
N LYS A 261 5.82 -11.66 -21.78
CA LYS A 261 5.20 -10.67 -22.68
C LYS A 261 3.71 -10.50 -22.37
N GLU A 262 3.00 -11.59 -22.15
CA GLU A 262 1.59 -11.58 -21.74
C GLU A 262 1.40 -10.84 -20.42
N LEU A 263 2.26 -11.08 -19.42
CA LEU A 263 2.19 -10.38 -18.13
C LEU A 263 2.43 -8.86 -18.25
N ILE A 264 3.44 -8.46 -19.04
CA ILE A 264 3.74 -7.03 -19.28
C ILE A 264 2.59 -6.37 -20.05
N GLU A 265 2.03 -7.05 -21.05
CA GLU A 265 0.84 -6.58 -21.76
C GLU A 265 -0.35 -6.42 -20.81
N MET A 266 -0.61 -7.40 -19.93
CA MET A 266 -1.67 -7.32 -18.94
C MET A 266 -1.48 -6.15 -17.96
N ASN A 267 -0.25 -5.88 -17.49
CA ASN A 267 0.05 -4.71 -16.67
C ASN A 267 -0.27 -3.40 -17.41
N SER A 268 0.10 -3.28 -18.69
CA SER A 268 -0.20 -2.10 -19.50
C SER A 268 -1.70 -1.95 -19.79
N VAL A 269 -2.40 -3.05 -20.10
CA VAL A 269 -3.85 -3.06 -20.30
C VAL A 269 -4.57 -2.63 -19.03
N PHE A 270 -4.11 -3.09 -17.87
CA PHE A 270 -4.66 -2.69 -16.58
C PHE A 270 -4.55 -1.18 -16.36
N GLN A 271 -3.35 -0.62 -16.54
CA GLN A 271 -3.10 0.83 -16.44
C GLN A 271 -4.02 1.62 -17.38
N LYS A 272 -4.05 1.26 -18.66
CA LYS A 272 -4.89 1.92 -19.68
C LYS A 272 -6.38 1.83 -19.38
N LYS A 273 -6.87 0.66 -18.96
CA LYS A 273 -8.29 0.48 -18.62
C LYS A 273 -8.70 1.32 -17.42
N MET A 274 -7.77 1.60 -16.52
CA MET A 274 -8.02 2.49 -15.39
C MET A 274 -8.19 3.94 -15.82
N GLU A 275 -7.26 4.42 -16.65
CA GLU A 275 -7.35 5.76 -17.22
C GLU A 275 -8.66 5.94 -17.99
N GLU A 276 -9.04 4.97 -18.82
CA GLU A 276 -10.32 4.97 -19.55
C GLU A 276 -11.54 4.99 -18.61
N LEU A 277 -11.51 4.22 -17.51
CA LEU A 277 -12.61 4.16 -16.56
C LEU A 277 -12.81 5.50 -15.84
N ILE A 278 -11.73 6.12 -15.35
CA ILE A 278 -11.81 7.42 -14.68
C ILE A 278 -12.19 8.52 -15.67
N ALA A 279 -11.58 8.53 -16.86
CA ALA A 279 -11.90 9.51 -17.92
C ALA A 279 -13.31 9.36 -18.50
N SER A 280 -14.01 8.24 -18.24
CA SER A 280 -15.38 8.03 -18.73
C SER A 280 -16.42 8.98 -18.13
N GLY A 281 -16.07 9.72 -17.07
CA GLY A 281 -17.02 10.59 -16.35
C GLY A 281 -18.11 9.81 -15.61
N ARG A 282 -17.90 8.50 -15.38
CA ARG A 282 -18.80 7.63 -14.61
C ARG A 282 -18.98 8.12 -13.17
N TYR A 283 -17.94 8.71 -12.59
CA TYR A 283 -17.92 9.13 -11.18
C TYR A 283 -18.24 10.61 -10.98
N ASP A 284 -18.20 11.43 -12.05
CA ASP A 284 -18.43 12.88 -12.02
C ASP A 284 -19.94 13.22 -12.06
N LYS A 285 -20.74 12.52 -11.25
CA LYS A 285 -22.21 12.65 -11.23
C LYS A 285 -22.74 13.43 -10.04
N ARG A 286 -21.87 13.78 -9.08
CA ARG A 286 -22.24 14.50 -7.88
C ARG A 286 -21.18 15.55 -7.57
N ASP A 287 -21.61 16.66 -6.99
CA ASP A 287 -20.68 17.73 -6.61
C ASP A 287 -19.91 17.40 -5.33
N ASP A 288 -20.41 16.48 -4.50
CA ASP A 288 -19.87 16.10 -3.20
C ASP A 288 -18.91 14.87 -3.27
N PHE A 289 -18.50 14.47 -4.48
CA PHE A 289 -17.69 13.27 -4.70
C PHE A 289 -16.84 13.41 -5.97
N ALA A 290 -15.57 13.05 -5.88
CA ALA A 290 -14.70 12.91 -7.05
C ALA A 290 -13.83 11.67 -6.90
N VAL A 291 -13.45 11.09 -8.05
CA VAL A 291 -12.42 10.05 -8.11
C VAL A 291 -11.28 10.61 -8.96
N ILE A 292 -10.10 10.68 -8.36
CA ILE A 292 -8.89 11.21 -9.01
C ILE A 292 -7.91 10.06 -9.20
N LEU A 293 -7.49 9.84 -10.44
CA LEU A 293 -6.40 8.92 -10.74
C LEU A 293 -5.06 9.64 -10.52
N GLN A 294 -4.14 8.99 -9.81
CA GLN A 294 -2.79 9.47 -9.58
C GLN A 294 -1.80 8.58 -10.37
N PRO A 295 -1.30 9.03 -11.54
CA PRO A 295 -0.48 8.20 -12.42
C PRO A 295 1.01 8.17 -12.03
N TYR A 296 1.36 8.52 -10.79
CA TYR A 296 2.77 8.66 -10.35
C TYR A 296 3.57 7.38 -10.52
N ALA A 297 2.91 6.24 -10.32
CA ALA A 297 3.49 4.91 -10.41
C ALA A 297 3.72 4.46 -11.86
N LYS A 298 3.04 5.05 -12.86
CA LYS A 298 2.97 4.55 -14.24
C LYS A 298 4.33 4.36 -14.90
N ASN A 299 5.28 5.23 -14.57
CA ASN A 299 6.66 5.21 -15.10
C ASN A 299 7.71 5.07 -13.98
N ALA A 300 7.30 4.61 -12.80
CA ALA A 300 8.22 4.45 -11.69
C ALA A 300 9.27 3.39 -12.01
N VAL A 301 10.52 3.69 -11.67
CA VAL A 301 11.65 2.76 -11.75
C VAL A 301 12.24 2.56 -10.35
N PRO A 302 12.79 1.39 -10.03
CA PRO A 302 13.39 1.18 -8.72
C PRO A 302 14.52 2.18 -8.44
N PRO A 303 14.60 2.76 -7.23
CA PRO A 303 15.65 3.71 -6.87
C PRO A 303 17.03 3.05 -6.90
N ARG A 304 18.03 3.79 -7.40
CA ARG A 304 19.43 3.33 -7.54
C ARG A 304 20.36 4.18 -6.71
N LEU A 305 21.15 3.55 -5.86
CA LEU A 305 22.24 4.19 -5.13
C LEU A 305 23.29 4.78 -6.11
N PRO A 306 24.13 5.75 -5.67
CA PRO A 306 25.14 6.40 -6.52
C PRO A 306 26.12 5.42 -7.21
N ASN A 307 26.35 4.26 -6.61
CA ASN A 307 27.16 3.16 -7.16
C ASN A 307 26.38 2.26 -8.15
N ARG A 308 25.16 2.64 -8.54
CA ARG A 308 24.22 1.91 -9.41
C ARG A 308 23.70 0.57 -8.86
N THR A 309 23.89 0.27 -7.57
CA THR A 309 23.16 -0.82 -6.91
C THR A 309 21.78 -0.36 -6.49
N TYR A 310 20.80 -1.25 -6.47
CA TYR A 310 19.45 -0.91 -6.03
C TYR A 310 19.43 -0.60 -4.54
N ALA A 311 18.73 0.47 -4.16
CA ALA A 311 18.26 0.60 -2.81
C ALA A 311 17.14 -0.44 -2.66
N ILE A 312 17.29 -1.44 -1.78
CA ILE A 312 16.19 -2.37 -1.48
C ILE A 312 15.20 -1.55 -0.66
N VAL A 313 14.30 -0.91 -1.37
CA VAL A 313 13.20 -0.14 -0.81
C VAL A 313 12.01 -1.08 -0.79
N VAL A 314 11.80 -1.70 0.37
CA VAL A 314 10.47 -2.19 0.73
C VAL A 314 9.55 -0.97 0.63
N PRO A 315 8.41 -1.06 -0.06
CA PRO A 315 7.94 -0.03 -0.99
C PRO A 315 7.66 1.34 -0.36
N GLU A 316 8.73 2.13 -0.19
CA GLU A 316 8.66 3.57 -0.04
C GLU A 316 8.36 4.17 -1.41
N ILE A 317 7.10 4.47 -1.66
CA ILE A 317 6.76 5.61 -2.52
C ILE A 317 6.89 6.86 -1.66
N ALA A 318 8.14 7.22 -1.30
CA ALA A 318 8.61 8.57 -1.01
C ALA A 318 9.94 8.49 -0.26
N ASP A 319 10.94 9.09 -0.90
CA ASP A 319 12.04 9.79 -0.22
C ASP A 319 13.26 9.02 0.28
N HIS A 320 13.88 8.26 -0.62
CA HIS A 320 15.34 8.18 -0.60
C HIS A 320 15.94 8.31 -1.99
N LEU A 321 16.34 9.55 -2.30
CA LEU A 321 17.58 9.97 -2.95
C LEU A 321 17.34 11.37 -3.52
N GLY A 322 17.94 12.39 -2.91
CA GLY A 322 17.97 13.77 -3.41
C GLY A 322 18.73 13.95 -4.73
N ARG A 323 18.63 13.01 -5.68
CA ARG A 323 19.17 13.01 -7.05
C ARG A 323 18.68 11.77 -7.82
N THR A 324 17.43 11.77 -8.29
CA THR A 324 17.03 11.13 -9.56
C THR A 324 15.61 11.55 -9.92
N ASP A 325 15.50 12.43 -10.92
CA ASP A 325 14.47 12.69 -11.95
C ASP A 325 13.04 12.08 -11.89
N SER A 326 12.50 11.66 -10.74
CA SER A 326 11.05 11.64 -10.53
C SER A 326 10.63 13.06 -10.17
N ARG A 327 10.43 13.88 -11.21
CA ARG A 327 9.79 15.19 -11.06
C ARG A 327 8.43 14.97 -10.40
N PHE A 328 8.38 15.23 -9.09
CA PHE A 328 7.16 15.62 -8.40
C PHE A 328 6.73 16.94 -9.03
N GLU A 329 6.01 16.87 -10.15
CA GLU A 329 5.15 17.97 -10.54
C GLU A 329 4.08 18.06 -9.47
N VAL A 330 4.32 18.95 -8.50
CA VAL A 330 3.28 19.54 -7.68
C VAL A 330 2.23 20.03 -8.66
N ILE A 331 1.13 19.29 -8.77
CA ILE A 331 -0.08 19.80 -9.41
C ILE A 331 -0.44 21.01 -8.58
N LYS A 332 -0.14 22.20 -9.10
CA LYS A 332 -0.78 23.42 -8.63
C LYS A 332 -2.27 23.18 -8.79
N MET A 333 -2.97 22.98 -7.67
CA MET A 333 -4.41 23.19 -7.61
C MET A 333 -4.72 24.65 -7.95
#